data_AF-A0A1C5T9Q2-F1
#
_entry.id   AF-A0A1C5T9Q2-F1
#
_cell.length_a   1.000
_cell.length_b   1.000
_cell.length_c   1.000
_cell.angle_alpha   90.00
_cell.angle_beta   90.00
_cell.angle_gamma   90.00
#
_symmetry.space_group_name_H-M   'P 1'
#
loop_
_entity.id
_entity.type
_entity.pdbx_description
1 polymer ?
#
loop_
_entity_poly.entity_id
_entity_poly.type
_entity_poly.pdbx_seq_one_letter_code
_entity_poly.pdbx_strand_id
1 'polypeptide(L)'
;MNSRNKGAAGERELAAVLREYGFDARRGQQYCGANGDADVVGLPGVHIECKRVEKLNIDNAIEQAISDSKNDEMPAVFHRKNRKKWLVTISLEDFMKLYKEKGNESIQRV
;
A
#
# COMPACT_ATOMS: atom_id res chain seq x y z
N MET A 1 17.97 -11.62 -11.74
CA MET A 1 17.09 -11.42 -10.56
C MET A 1 15.71 -11.95 -10.93
N ASN A 2 15.21 -12.98 -10.25
CA ASN A 2 13.90 -13.57 -10.58
C ASN A 2 12.75 -12.72 -10.02
N SER A 3 11.53 -12.92 -10.53
CA SER A 3 10.34 -12.12 -10.17
C SER A 3 10.12 -12.04 -8.64
N ARG A 4 10.29 -13.16 -7.93
CA ARG A 4 10.18 -13.23 -6.46
C ARG A 4 11.18 -12.32 -5.73
N ASN A 5 12.44 -12.32 -6.16
CA ASN A 5 13.46 -11.46 -5.57
C ASN A 5 13.19 -9.98 -5.87
N LYS A 6 12.62 -9.69 -7.04
CA LYS A 6 12.23 -8.32 -7.42
C LYS A 6 11.05 -7.82 -6.58
N GLY A 7 10.05 -8.67 -6.32
CA GLY A 7 8.93 -8.36 -5.41
C GLY A 7 9.43 -8.05 -4.00
N ALA A 8 10.15 -8.98 -3.38
CA ALA A 8 10.69 -8.80 -2.04
C ALA A 8 11.66 -7.60 -1.92
N ALA A 9 12.38 -7.24 -2.99
CA ALA A 9 13.19 -6.02 -3.03
C ALA A 9 12.31 -4.76 -3.07
N GLY A 10 11.23 -4.78 -3.85
CA GLY A 10 10.26 -3.68 -3.91
C GLY A 10 9.55 -3.45 -2.59
N GLU A 11 9.13 -4.52 -1.90
CA GLU A 11 8.47 -4.42 -0.60
C GLU A 11 9.41 -3.83 0.48
N ARG A 12 10.70 -4.21 0.47
CA ARG A 12 11.71 -3.61 1.35
C ARG A 12 12.00 -2.15 1.01
N GLU A 13 12.07 -1.80 -0.28
CA GLU A 13 12.23 -0.43 -0.77
C GLU A 13 11.06 0.44 -0.30
N LEU A 14 9.82 -0.04 -0.46
CA LEU A 14 8.62 0.67 -0.01
C LEU A 14 8.61 0.86 1.51
N ALA A 15 8.90 -0.19 2.28
CA ALA A 15 8.96 -0.10 3.73
C ALA A 15 10.02 0.92 4.20
N ALA A 16 11.18 1.00 3.54
CA ALA A 16 12.18 2.02 3.84
C ALA A 16 11.66 3.43 3.57
N VAL A 17 11.02 3.65 2.43
CA VAL A 17 10.40 4.95 2.10
C VAL A 17 9.35 5.35 3.14
N LEU A 18 8.48 4.43 3.56
CA LEU A 18 7.47 4.73 4.59
C LEU A 18 8.08 5.09 5.95
N ARG A 19 9.23 4.49 6.31
CA ARG A 19 9.99 4.90 7.51
C ARG A 19 10.53 6.32 7.41
N GLU A 20 10.92 6.78 6.23
CA GLU A 20 11.33 8.18 6.03
C GLU A 20 10.18 9.17 6.31
N TYR A 21 8.92 8.72 6.16
CA TYR A 21 7.73 9.48 6.56
C TYR A 21 7.31 9.29 8.02
N GLY A 22 8.09 8.54 8.82
CA GLY A 22 7.85 8.34 10.25
C GLY A 22 7.01 7.11 10.62
N PHE A 23 6.70 6.23 9.67
CA PHE A 23 5.95 5.00 9.96
C PHE A 23 6.89 3.83 10.32
N ASP A 24 6.52 2.99 11.29
CA ASP A 24 7.28 1.76 11.62
C ASP A 24 7.00 0.63 10.61
N ALA A 25 7.29 0.91 9.34
CA ALA A 25 6.91 0.03 8.24
C ALA A 25 7.88 -1.14 8.07
N ARG A 26 7.37 -2.32 7.71
CA ARG A 26 8.18 -3.51 7.39
C ARG A 26 7.49 -4.40 6.37
N ARG A 27 8.29 -5.19 5.66
CA ARG A 27 7.79 -6.23 4.75
C ARG A 27 6.94 -7.24 5.53
N GLY A 28 5.76 -7.59 5.01
CA GLY A 28 4.90 -8.63 5.54
C GLY A 28 5.56 -10.03 5.49
N GLN A 29 5.05 -10.95 6.30
CA GLN A 29 5.51 -12.34 6.30
C GLN A 29 4.42 -13.27 5.75
N GLN A 30 4.35 -13.40 4.43
CA GLN A 30 3.45 -14.33 3.71
C GLN A 30 3.77 -15.84 3.96
N TYR A 31 4.53 -16.20 5.00
CA TYR A 31 5.15 -17.52 5.14
C TYR A 31 4.32 -18.61 5.83
N CYS A 32 3.13 -18.31 6.36
CA CYS A 32 2.20 -19.35 6.83
C CYS A 32 0.81 -19.04 6.28
N GLY A 33 0.35 -19.90 5.36
CA GLY A 33 -0.79 -19.64 4.49
C GLY A 33 -2.07 -19.23 5.21
N ALA A 34 -2.89 -18.47 4.47
CA ALA A 34 -4.29 -18.14 4.73
C ALA A 34 -4.62 -16.87 5.55
N ASN A 35 -3.69 -15.92 5.71
CA ASN A 35 -4.05 -14.59 6.21
C ASN A 35 -3.78 -13.56 5.11
N GLY A 36 -4.78 -12.73 4.78
CA GLY A 36 -4.67 -11.55 3.91
C GLY A 36 -3.75 -10.49 4.52
N ASP A 37 -2.50 -10.86 4.77
CA ASP A 37 -1.48 -9.99 5.30
C ASP A 37 -0.93 -9.13 4.17
N ALA A 38 -0.97 -7.82 4.34
CA ALA A 38 -0.42 -6.86 3.40
C ALA A 38 1.07 -7.14 3.08
N ASP A 39 1.46 -6.86 1.84
CA ASP A 39 2.85 -6.97 1.38
C ASP A 39 3.82 -6.13 2.24
N VAL A 40 3.33 -4.99 2.74
CA VAL A 40 4.01 -4.11 3.68
C VAL A 40 3.04 -3.72 4.79
N VAL A 41 3.46 -3.84 6.05
CA VAL A 41 2.67 -3.47 7.23
C VAL A 41 3.33 -2.28 7.94
N GLY A 42 2.62 -1.67 8.90
CA GLY A 42 3.10 -0.55 9.69
C GLY A 42 2.62 0.83 9.24
N LEU A 43 1.72 0.88 8.25
CA LEU A 43 0.91 2.05 7.93
C LEU A 43 -0.51 1.82 8.49
N PRO A 44 -0.91 2.51 9.58
CA PRO A 44 -2.20 2.25 10.23
C PRO A 44 -3.39 2.45 9.29
N GLY A 45 -4.35 1.52 9.34
CA GLY A 45 -5.61 1.60 8.59
C GLY A 45 -5.49 1.39 7.08
N VAL A 46 -4.35 0.90 6.57
CA VAL A 46 -4.12 0.70 5.13
C VAL A 46 -3.64 -0.72 4.86
N HIS A 47 -4.33 -1.41 3.96
CA HIS A 47 -3.86 -2.66 3.37
C HIS A 47 -3.00 -2.34 2.13
N ILE A 48 -1.70 -2.66 2.20
CA ILE A 48 -0.74 -2.33 1.13
C ILE A 48 -0.51 -3.54 0.22
N GLU A 49 -0.86 -3.38 -1.05
CA GLU A 49 -0.43 -4.23 -2.16
C GLU A 49 0.75 -3.56 -2.90
N CYS A 50 1.92 -4.21 -2.95
CA CYS A 50 3.16 -3.60 -3.42
C CYS A 50 3.61 -4.17 -4.79
N LYS A 51 3.57 -3.33 -5.84
CA LYS A 51 3.96 -3.73 -7.21
C LYS A 51 5.17 -2.95 -7.76
N ARG A 52 6.33 -3.61 -7.83
CA ARG A 52 7.54 -3.10 -8.52
C ARG A 52 7.67 -3.69 -9.93
N VAL A 53 6.94 -3.15 -10.89
CA VAL A 53 6.79 -3.69 -12.25
C VAL A 53 6.86 -2.60 -13.32
N GLU A 54 7.28 -2.96 -14.54
CA GLU A 54 7.32 -2.01 -15.68
C GLU A 54 5.95 -1.84 -16.36
N LYS A 55 5.13 -2.91 -16.32
CA LYS A 55 3.76 -2.95 -16.81
C LYS A 55 2.89 -3.48 -15.67
N LEU A 56 2.00 -2.63 -15.18
CA LEU A 56 1.03 -2.96 -14.14
C LEU A 56 -0.34 -3.12 -14.78
N ASN A 57 -1.02 -4.22 -14.51
CA ASN A 57 -2.47 -4.28 -14.67
C ASN A 57 -3.07 -3.77 -13.36
N ILE A 58 -3.61 -2.55 -13.38
CA ILE A 58 -4.09 -1.88 -12.18
C ILE A 58 -5.38 -2.50 -11.65
N ASP A 59 -6.26 -2.97 -12.55
CA ASP A 59 -7.54 -3.56 -12.18
C ASP A 59 -7.33 -4.84 -11.37
N ASN A 60 -6.49 -5.76 -11.86
CA ASN A 60 -6.14 -6.97 -11.11
C ASN A 60 -5.45 -6.65 -9.78
N ALA A 61 -4.61 -5.60 -9.74
CA ALA A 61 -3.89 -5.25 -8.53
C ALA A 61 -4.80 -4.64 -7.46
N ILE A 62 -5.77 -3.80 -7.85
CA ILE A 62 -6.73 -3.22 -6.91
C ILE A 62 -7.74 -4.27 -6.44
N GLU A 63 -8.18 -5.18 -7.32
CA GLU A 63 -9.02 -6.33 -6.93
C GLU A 63 -8.32 -7.22 -5.91
N GLN A 64 -7.02 -7.48 -6.10
CA GLN A 64 -6.20 -8.21 -5.12
C GLN A 64 -6.15 -7.46 -3.78
N ALA A 65 -5.85 -6.17 -3.79
CA ALA A 65 -5.80 -5.36 -2.57
C ALA A 65 -7.14 -5.34 -1.83
N ILE A 66 -8.27 -5.26 -2.55
CA ILE A 66 -9.62 -5.29 -1.96
C ILE A 66 -9.90 -6.67 -1.34
N SER A 67 -9.61 -7.75 -2.06
CA SER A 67 -9.86 -9.12 -1.60
C SER A 67 -9.06 -9.48 -0.35
N ASP A 68 -7.83 -8.99 -0.25
CA ASP A 68 -6.91 -9.33 0.85
C ASP A 68 -7.05 -8.34 2.03
N SER A 69 -7.68 -7.17 1.84
CA SER A 69 -7.93 -6.18 2.90
C SER A 69 -8.95 -6.64 3.94
N LYS A 70 -8.73 -6.25 5.20
CA LYS A 70 -9.72 -6.40 6.27
C LYS A 70 -10.75 -5.28 6.22
N ASN A 71 -11.90 -5.50 6.85
CA ASN A 71 -13.02 -4.53 6.87
C ASN A 71 -12.64 -3.14 7.42
N ASP A 72 -11.62 -3.05 8.28
CA ASP A 72 -11.11 -1.84 8.90
C ASP A 72 -9.85 -1.27 8.20
N GLU A 73 -9.43 -1.88 7.08
CA GLU A 73 -8.30 -1.44 6.29
C GLU A 73 -8.76 -0.83 4.96
N MET A 74 -8.16 0.28 4.55
CA MET A 74 -8.33 0.83 3.22
C MET A 74 -7.40 0.11 2.23
N PRO A 75 -7.91 -0.52 1.16
CA PRO A 75 -7.09 -1.18 0.16
C PRO A 75 -6.33 -0.16 -0.70
N ALA A 76 -5.02 -0.34 -0.83
CA ALA A 76 -4.17 0.57 -1.60
C ALA A 76 -3.06 -0.16 -2.36
N VAL A 77 -2.93 0.17 -3.65
CA VAL A 77 -1.83 -0.32 -4.50
C VAL A 77 -0.69 0.69 -4.51
N PHE A 78 0.43 0.33 -3.91
CA PHE A 78 1.67 1.08 -3.98
C PHE A 78 2.51 0.51 -5.12
N HIS A 79 2.77 1.32 -6.14
CA HIS A 79 3.49 0.84 -7.32
C HIS A 79 4.56 1.80 -7.83
N ARG A 80 5.56 1.23 -8.49
CA ARG A 80 6.58 1.99 -9.22
C ARG A 80 7.17 1.19 -10.38
N LYS A 81 7.54 1.93 -11.42
CA LYS A 81 8.48 1.47 -12.46
C LYS A 81 9.92 1.75 -12.04
N ASN A 82 10.87 1.07 -12.65
CA ASN A 82 12.29 1.36 -12.46
C ASN A 82 12.58 2.84 -12.73
N ARG A 83 13.33 3.48 -11.83
CA ARG A 83 13.75 4.90 -11.92
C ARG A 83 12.60 5.91 -11.96
N LYS A 84 11.39 5.55 -11.54
CA LYS A 84 10.26 6.48 -11.37
C LYS A 84 10.02 6.76 -9.89
N LYS A 85 8.99 7.54 -9.55
CA LYS A 85 8.55 7.73 -8.15
C LYS A 85 7.59 6.60 -7.76
N TRP A 86 7.43 6.38 -6.47
CA TRP A 86 6.31 5.58 -5.96
C TRP A 86 5.01 6.35 -6.17
N LEU A 87 3.98 5.65 -6.61
CA LEU A 87 2.62 6.15 -6.75
C LEU A 87 1.70 5.26 -5.90
N VAL A 88 0.60 5.84 -5.46
CA VAL A 88 -0.45 5.15 -4.72
C VAL A 88 -1.73 5.23 -5.54
N THR A 89 -2.44 4.10 -5.65
CA THR A 89 -3.77 4.04 -6.26
C THR A 89 -4.74 3.47 -5.23
N ILE A 90 -5.83 4.19 -5.03
CA ILE A 90 -6.98 3.85 -4.19
C ILE A 90 -8.26 4.16 -4.96
N SER A 91 -9.41 3.67 -4.49
CA SER A 91 -10.68 4.05 -5.07
C SER A 91 -10.94 5.55 -4.91
N LEU A 92 -11.75 6.12 -5.79
CA LEU A 92 -12.18 7.52 -5.64
C LEU A 92 -12.92 7.74 -4.32
N GLU A 93 -13.74 6.77 -3.92
CA GLU A 93 -14.50 6.83 -2.67
C GLU A 93 -13.57 6.95 -1.46
N ASP A 94 -12.54 6.11 -1.39
CA ASP A 94 -11.58 6.12 -0.30
C ASP A 94 -10.74 7.38 -0.29
N PHE A 95 -10.35 7.88 -1.46
CA PHE A 95 -9.70 9.19 -1.56
C PHE A 95 -10.59 10.31 -1.00
N MET A 96 -11.89 10.30 -1.30
CA MET A 96 -12.82 11.30 -0.78
C MET A 96 -13.04 11.17 0.74
N LYS A 97 -12.99 9.96 1.30
CA LYS A 97 -13.01 9.76 2.77
C LYS A 97 -11.80 10.43 3.43
N LEU A 98 -10.59 10.13 2.93
CA LEU A 98 -9.35 10.76 3.42
C LEU A 98 -9.38 12.30 3.29
N TYR A 99 -9.86 12.80 2.15
CA TYR A 99 -9.93 14.24 1.91
C TYR A 99 -10.88 14.94 2.88
N LYS A 100 -12.03 14.33 3.18
CA LYS A 100 -13.00 14.85 4.15
C LYS A 100 -12.46 14.83 5.58
N GLU A 101 -11.80 13.75 6.00
CA GLU A 101 -11.18 13.66 7.32
C GLU A 101 -10.19 14.79 7.56
N LYS A 102 -9.30 15.05 6.58
CA LYS A 102 -8.38 16.18 6.62
C LYS A 102 -9.11 17.54 6.73
N GLY A 103 -10.22 17.70 6.02
CA GLY A 103 -11.06 18.89 6.11
C GLY A 103 -11.69 19.06 7.50
N ASN A 104 -12.12 17.98 8.14
CA ASN A 104 -12.73 17.99 9.46
C ASN A 104 -11.72 18.32 10.57
N GLU A 105 -10.48 17.84 10.47
CA GLU A 105 -9.38 18.24 11.39
C GLU A 105 -9.08 19.73 11.31
N SER A 106 -9.33 20.36 10.16
CA SER A 106 -9.13 21.80 9.95
C SER A 106 -10.22 22.66 10.58
N ILE A 107 -11.41 22.09 10.85
CA ILE A 107 -12.57 22.76 11.47
C ILE A 107 -12.53 22.66 12.99
N GLN A 108 -11.82 21.67 13.57
CA GLN A 108 -11.68 21.55 15.03
C GLN A 108 -10.47 22.28 15.63
N ARG A 109 -9.70 22.99 14.81
CA ARG A 109 -8.56 23.82 15.26
C ARG A 109 -8.86 25.33 15.25
N VAL A 110 -10.12 25.72 15.08
CA VAL A 110 -10.60 27.11 15.19
C VAL A 110 -11.41 27.30 16.45
#